data_AF-A0A7S4ESC7-F1
#
_entry.id   AF-A0A7S4ESC7-F1
#
_cell.length_a   1.000
_cell.length_b   1.000
_cell.length_c   1.000
_cell.angle_alpha   90.00
_cell.angle_beta   90.00
_cell.angle_gamma   90.00
#
_symmetry.space_group_name_H-M   'P 1'
#
loop_
_entity.id
_entity.type
_entity.pdbx_description
1 polymer ?
#
loop_
_entity_poly.entity_id
_entity_poly.type
_entity_poly.pdbx_seq_one_letter_code
_entity_poly.pdbx_strand_id
1 'polypeptide(L)'
;GREWPPPRQRLHHTRLQVISLHHLPTRRESRPKLSAAHHKYVPELSGLASPPDPSGVVSPSICVELHAVAGYCLVTSALPPPKDATSRVCLEPVVNNGLNARFGTMVPNHKSKSPPLHLLASEPEVTVLRVA
;
A
#
# COMPACT_ATOMS: atom_id res chain seq x y z
N GLY A 1 -24.67 -11.98 31.14
CA GLY A 1 -23.44 -11.80 30.36
C GLY A 1 -23.80 -11.09 29.07
N ARG A 2 -22.96 -10.19 28.56
CA ARG A 2 -23.22 -9.59 27.23
C ARG A 2 -23.00 -10.67 26.16
N GLU A 3 -23.89 -10.68 25.17
CA GLU A 3 -23.87 -11.62 24.05
C GLU A 3 -22.60 -11.38 23.21
N TRP A 4 -21.92 -12.47 22.86
CA TRP A 4 -20.72 -12.45 22.03
C TRP A 4 -21.00 -13.24 20.74
N PRO A 5 -20.65 -12.70 19.55
CA PRO A 5 -20.01 -11.41 19.33
C PRO A 5 -21.00 -10.23 19.47
N PRO A 6 -20.52 -9.00 19.77
CA PRO A 6 -21.37 -7.82 19.87
C PRO A 6 -22.17 -7.59 18.57
N PRO A 7 -23.42 -7.12 18.64
CA PRO A 7 -24.17 -6.77 17.44
C PRO A 7 -23.46 -5.65 16.65
N ARG A 8 -23.31 -5.88 15.34
CA ARG A 8 -22.60 -4.98 14.43
C ARG A 8 -23.51 -3.79 14.08
N GLN A 9 -23.26 -2.63 14.66
CA GLN A 9 -24.13 -1.45 14.50
C GLN A 9 -23.64 -0.44 13.47
N ARG A 10 -22.36 -0.47 13.10
CA ARG A 10 -21.74 0.55 12.24
C ARG A 10 -20.85 -0.07 11.19
N LEU A 11 -21.03 0.37 9.94
CA LEU A 11 -20.11 0.08 8.85
C LEU A 11 -19.18 1.28 8.66
N HIS A 12 -17.90 1.06 8.92
CA HIS A 12 -16.83 2.00 8.60
C HIS A 12 -16.47 1.86 7.13
N HIS A 13 -16.32 3.00 6.47
CA HIS A 13 -15.94 3.08 5.07
C HIS A 13 -14.74 4.00 4.93
N THR A 14 -13.68 3.50 4.31
CA THR A 14 -12.48 4.29 3.97
C THR A 14 -12.13 4.06 2.52
N ARG A 15 -11.70 5.11 1.83
CA ARG A 15 -11.27 5.06 0.44
C ARG A 15 -9.76 5.15 0.36
N LEU A 16 -9.13 4.19 -0.32
CA LEU A 16 -7.71 4.14 -0.57
C LEU A 16 -7.44 4.32 -2.06
N GLN A 17 -6.46 5.16 -2.41
CA GLN A 17 -5.96 5.27 -3.77
C GLN A 17 -4.45 5.14 -3.74
N VAL A 18 -3.94 4.14 -4.45
CA VAL A 18 -2.51 3.95 -4.64
C VAL A 18 -2.07 4.84 -5.79
N ILE A 19 -1.15 5.76 -5.54
CA ILE A 19 -0.68 6.75 -6.53
C ILE A 19 0.69 6.35 -7.09
N SER A 20 1.62 6.01 -6.22
CA SER A 20 2.96 5.58 -6.60
C SER A 20 3.63 4.74 -5.52
N LEU A 21 4.47 3.81 -5.96
CA LEU A 21 5.46 3.11 -5.17
C LEU A 21 6.83 3.69 -5.52
N HIS A 22 7.48 4.29 -4.53
CA HIS A 22 8.81 4.87 -4.71
C HIS A 22 9.87 3.81 -4.42
N HIS A 23 10.88 3.73 -5.27
CA HIS A 23 12.08 2.96 -4.94
C HIS A 23 12.69 3.55 -3.68
N LEU A 24 12.68 2.78 -2.59
CA LEU A 24 13.46 3.15 -1.42
C LEU A 24 14.93 2.85 -1.72
N PRO A 25 15.87 3.74 -1.36
CA PRO A 25 17.28 3.49 -1.56
C PRO A 25 17.69 2.14 -0.96
N THR A 26 18.30 1.28 -1.77
CA THR A 26 18.86 0.01 -1.28
C THR A 26 19.99 0.28 -0.28
N ARG A 27 20.49 -0.75 0.42
CA ARG A 27 21.52 -0.60 1.49
C ARG A 27 22.80 0.11 1.01
N ARG A 28 23.04 0.19 -0.31
CA ARG A 28 24.22 0.83 -0.90
C ARG A 28 23.95 2.20 -1.51
N GLU A 29 22.68 2.55 -1.77
CA GLU A 29 22.30 3.78 -2.45
C GLU A 29 22.17 4.97 -1.49
N SER A 30 22.48 6.17 -1.98
CA SER A 30 22.41 7.39 -1.18
C SER A 30 21.02 7.66 -0.63
N ARG A 31 20.91 7.84 0.70
CA ARG A 31 19.73 8.43 1.34
C ARG A 31 19.86 9.96 1.36
N PRO A 32 18.75 10.71 1.51
CA PRO A 32 18.82 12.13 1.85
C PRO A 32 19.68 12.30 3.10
N LYS A 33 20.65 13.22 3.08
CA LYS A 33 21.51 13.51 4.23
C LYS A 33 20.66 14.09 5.36
N LEU A 34 20.26 13.23 6.30
CA LEU A 34 19.72 13.66 7.58
C LEU A 34 20.89 14.22 8.41
N SER A 35 20.65 15.28 9.18
CA SER A 35 21.70 16.05 9.87
C SER A 35 22.72 15.19 10.66
N ALA A 36 23.93 15.73 10.83
CA ALA A 36 25.13 15.03 11.29
C ALA A 36 25.03 14.20 12.58
N ALA A 37 24.02 14.44 13.44
CA ALA A 37 23.87 13.75 14.72
C ALA A 37 23.63 12.23 14.60
N HIS A 38 23.09 11.74 13.46
CA HIS A 38 22.70 10.32 13.32
C HIS A 38 23.87 9.39 12.96
N HIS A 39 24.97 9.91 12.42
CA HIS A 39 26.16 9.12 12.03
C HIS A 39 26.89 8.50 13.23
N LYS A 40 26.69 9.05 14.44
CA LYS A 40 27.26 8.50 15.68
C LYS A 40 26.62 7.16 16.08
N TYR A 41 25.37 6.92 15.69
CA TYR A 41 24.60 5.75 16.13
C TYR A 41 24.36 4.72 15.02
N VAL A 42 24.56 5.11 13.74
CA VAL A 42 24.40 4.23 12.57
C VAL A 42 25.59 4.45 11.62
N PRO A 43 26.77 3.88 11.93
CA PRO A 43 28.01 4.12 11.17
C PRO A 43 27.91 3.68 9.71
N GLU A 44 27.01 2.76 9.37
CA GLU A 44 26.75 2.29 8.01
C GLU A 44 26.26 3.40 7.07
N LEU A 45 25.77 4.52 7.60
CA LEU A 45 25.35 5.69 6.81
C LEU A 45 26.53 6.60 6.42
N SER A 46 27.76 6.29 6.85
CA SER A 46 28.95 7.13 6.63
C SER A 46 29.72 6.80 5.34
N GLY A 47 29.19 5.92 4.48
CA GLY A 47 29.78 5.57 3.19
C GLY A 47 29.63 6.64 2.10
N LEU A 48 30.40 6.52 1.02
CA LEU A 48 30.24 7.35 -0.17
C LEU A 48 28.89 7.08 -0.83
N ALA A 49 28.11 8.13 -1.06
CA ALA A 49 26.83 8.09 -1.75
C ALA A 49 27.01 7.51 -3.16
N SER A 50 26.47 6.32 -3.45
CA SER A 50 26.34 5.85 -4.83
C SER A 50 24.99 6.31 -5.41
N PRO A 51 24.93 6.64 -6.71
CA PRO A 51 23.66 6.90 -7.38
C PRO A 51 22.75 5.65 -7.31
N PRO A 52 21.42 5.83 -7.42
CA PRO A 52 20.50 4.70 -7.57
C PRO A 52 20.90 3.83 -8.75
N ASP A 53 20.81 2.52 -8.61
CA ASP A 53 21.09 1.59 -9.69
C ASP A 53 20.05 1.78 -10.82
N PRO A 54 20.47 2.20 -12.03
CA PRO A 54 19.54 2.43 -13.13
C PRO A 54 18.99 1.13 -13.74
N SER A 55 19.51 -0.04 -13.35
CA SER A 55 19.15 -1.34 -13.95
C SER A 55 17.78 -1.89 -13.51
N GLY A 56 17.08 -1.22 -12.59
CA GLY A 56 15.81 -1.70 -12.05
C GLY A 56 14.58 -1.19 -12.80
N VAL A 57 14.21 -1.80 -13.93
CA VAL A 57 12.80 -1.73 -14.37
C VAL A 57 12.01 -2.67 -13.47
N VAL A 58 11.33 -2.10 -12.48
CA VAL A 58 10.47 -2.87 -11.57
C VAL A 58 9.04 -2.80 -12.09
N SER A 59 8.37 -3.95 -12.16
CA SER A 59 6.94 -4.05 -12.46
C SER A 59 6.19 -4.57 -11.22
N PRO A 60 6.07 -3.77 -10.14
CA PRO A 60 5.50 -4.24 -8.90
C PRO A 60 3.98 -4.41 -9.03
N SER A 61 3.44 -5.46 -8.41
CA SER A 61 2.03 -5.57 -8.05
C SER A 61 1.85 -5.12 -6.60
N ILE A 62 0.70 -4.52 -6.27
CA ILE A 62 0.37 -4.12 -4.89
C ILE A 62 -0.89 -4.85 -4.47
N CYS A 63 -0.85 -5.52 -3.32
CA CYS A 63 -2.01 -6.13 -2.69
C CYS A 63 -2.41 -5.33 -1.45
N VAL A 64 -3.71 -5.03 -1.36
CA VAL A 64 -4.34 -4.39 -0.22
C VAL A 64 -5.22 -5.41 0.48
N GLU A 65 -4.94 -5.63 1.75
CA GLU A 65 -5.62 -6.61 2.60
C GLU A 65 -6.18 -5.95 3.85
N LEU A 66 -7.38 -6.36 4.24
CA LEU A 66 -8.04 -5.91 5.44
C LEU A 66 -8.25 -7.11 6.36
N HIS A 67 -7.82 -7.01 7.61
CA HIS A 67 -7.89 -8.10 8.58
C HIS A 67 -8.74 -7.65 9.75
N ALA A 68 -9.93 -8.25 9.88
CA ALA A 68 -10.81 -8.10 11.03
C ALA A 68 -10.30 -8.93 12.21
N VAL A 69 -10.33 -8.36 13.42
CA VAL A 69 -10.02 -9.10 14.65
C VAL A 69 -11.26 -9.84 15.16
N ALA A 70 -12.45 -9.26 15.03
CA ALA A 70 -13.75 -9.86 15.39
C ALA A 70 -14.94 -9.22 14.66
N GLY A 71 -15.35 -9.76 13.51
CA GLY A 71 -16.48 -9.20 12.76
C GLY A 71 -16.38 -9.35 11.26
N TYR A 72 -16.48 -8.23 10.51
CA TYR A 72 -16.55 -8.23 9.04
C TYR A 72 -15.65 -7.15 8.48
N CYS A 73 -14.92 -7.52 7.43
CA CYS A 73 -14.10 -6.63 6.66
C CYS A 73 -14.11 -7.03 5.18
N LEU A 74 -13.96 -6.04 4.31
CA LEU A 74 -13.98 -6.21 2.87
C LEU A 74 -13.14 -5.14 2.17
N VAL A 75 -12.48 -5.53 1.08
CA VAL A 75 -11.85 -4.62 0.12
C VAL A 75 -12.52 -4.80 -1.25
N THR A 76 -12.94 -3.71 -1.89
CA THR A 76 -13.60 -3.75 -3.22
C THR A 76 -13.25 -2.52 -4.05
N SER A 77 -13.22 -2.65 -5.38
CA SER A 77 -13.08 -1.52 -6.31
C SER A 77 -14.42 -0.89 -6.71
N ALA A 78 -15.55 -1.47 -6.27
CA ALA A 78 -16.89 -1.02 -6.63
C ALA A 78 -17.85 -1.03 -5.44
N LEU A 79 -18.81 -0.10 -5.46
CA LEU A 79 -19.94 -0.06 -4.55
C LEU A 79 -21.25 -0.08 -5.37
N PRO A 80 -22.27 -0.88 -4.99
CA PRO A 80 -22.25 -1.85 -3.88
C PRO A 80 -21.23 -2.98 -4.11
N PRO A 81 -20.70 -3.62 -3.05
CA PRO A 81 -19.70 -4.66 -3.24
C PRO A 81 -20.28 -5.87 -3.98
N PRO A 82 -19.52 -6.49 -4.91
CA PRO A 82 -19.94 -7.71 -5.55
C PRO A 82 -19.94 -8.88 -4.55
N LYS A 83 -20.70 -9.94 -4.84
CA LYS A 83 -20.93 -11.07 -3.91
C LYS A 83 -19.66 -11.85 -3.56
N ASP A 84 -18.69 -11.82 -4.45
CA ASP A 84 -17.39 -12.49 -4.37
C ASP A 84 -16.28 -11.56 -3.86
N ALA A 85 -16.60 -10.33 -3.45
CA ALA A 85 -15.63 -9.44 -2.87
C ALA A 85 -14.99 -10.11 -1.64
N THR A 86 -13.68 -9.94 -1.50
CA THR A 86 -12.92 -10.54 -0.40
C THR A 86 -12.26 -9.46 0.46
N SER A 87 -11.58 -9.88 1.51
CA SER A 87 -10.73 -9.01 2.32
C SER A 87 -9.41 -8.63 1.64
N ARG A 88 -9.17 -9.05 0.39
CA ARG A 88 -7.93 -8.80 -0.36
C ARG A 88 -8.20 -8.39 -1.80
N VAL A 89 -7.54 -7.33 -2.26
CA VAL A 89 -7.50 -6.96 -3.68
C VAL A 89 -6.06 -6.72 -4.09
N CYS A 90 -5.63 -7.36 -5.18
CA CYS A 90 -4.33 -7.09 -5.80
C CYS A 90 -4.54 -6.23 -7.05
N LEU A 91 -3.77 -5.15 -7.13
CA LEU A 91 -3.71 -4.28 -8.29
C LEU A 91 -2.83 -4.92 -9.36
N GLU A 92 -3.22 -4.72 -10.61
CA GLU A 92 -2.42 -5.15 -11.76
C GLU A 92 -0.99 -4.60 -11.69
N PRO A 93 0.02 -5.39 -12.05
CA PRO A 93 1.39 -4.92 -12.14
C PRO A 93 1.51 -3.72 -13.08
N VAL A 94 2.26 -2.70 -12.69
CA VAL A 94 2.52 -1.58 -13.59
C VAL A 94 3.77 -1.84 -14.42
N VAL A 95 3.58 -2.01 -15.72
CA VAL A 95 4.66 -2.35 -16.66
C VAL A 95 5.45 -1.09 -17.06
N ASN A 96 6.78 -1.24 -17.23
CA ASN A 96 7.68 -0.22 -17.81
C ASN A 96 7.77 1.13 -17.08
N ASN A 97 7.71 1.14 -15.74
CA ASN A 97 7.59 2.39 -14.99
C ASN A 97 8.89 2.86 -14.28
N GLY A 98 10.03 2.28 -14.66
CA GLY A 98 11.34 2.58 -14.08
C GLY A 98 11.38 2.32 -12.56
N LEU A 99 12.14 3.15 -11.83
CA LEU A 99 12.31 3.01 -10.38
C LEU A 99 11.05 3.38 -9.58
N ASN A 100 10.20 4.27 -10.08
CA ASN A 100 9.03 4.77 -9.35
C ASN A 100 7.74 4.36 -10.06
N ALA A 101 7.20 3.21 -9.68
CA ALA A 101 5.95 2.72 -10.27
C ALA A 101 4.77 3.60 -9.87
N ARG A 102 4.09 4.19 -10.86
CA ARG A 102 2.88 5.00 -10.68
C ARG A 102 1.63 4.20 -11.01
N PHE A 103 0.67 4.22 -10.11
CA PHE A 103 -0.62 3.56 -10.21
C PHE A 103 -1.68 4.65 -10.47
N GLY A 104 -2.38 4.60 -11.60
CA GLY A 104 -3.50 5.51 -11.90
C GLY A 104 -3.17 6.87 -12.54
N THR A 105 -1.92 7.17 -12.87
CA THR A 105 -1.58 8.35 -13.72
C THR A 105 -1.49 7.95 -15.18
N MET A 106 -2.01 8.81 -16.07
CA MET A 106 -1.83 8.69 -17.53
C MET A 106 -0.35 8.65 -17.89
N VAL A 107 0.20 7.45 -18.05
CA VAL A 107 1.36 7.26 -18.92
C VAL A 107 0.84 7.51 -20.35
N PRO A 108 1.53 8.30 -21.21
CA PRO A 108 1.03 8.67 -22.54
C PRO A 108 0.56 7.47 -23.40
N ASN A 109 1.02 6.25 -23.09
CA ASN A 109 0.68 5.01 -23.78
C ASN A 109 -0.06 3.96 -22.93
N HIS A 110 -0.46 4.25 -21.69
CA HIS A 110 -1.11 3.27 -20.80
C HIS A 110 -2.40 3.82 -20.17
N LYS A 111 -3.55 3.44 -20.72
CA LYS A 111 -4.91 3.80 -20.26
C LYS A 111 -5.34 3.01 -19.01
N SER A 112 -4.49 2.86 -17.99
CA SER A 112 -4.90 2.19 -16.75
C SER A 112 -5.17 3.21 -15.65
N LYS A 113 -6.44 3.64 -15.55
CA LYS A 113 -6.94 4.36 -14.37
C LYS A 113 -7.29 3.30 -13.33
N SER A 114 -6.41 3.06 -12.37
CA SER A 114 -6.76 2.22 -11.21
C SER A 114 -7.88 2.91 -10.43
N PRO A 115 -9.07 2.30 -10.32
CA PRO A 115 -10.15 2.86 -9.52
C PRO A 115 -9.75 2.85 -8.04
N PRO A 116 -10.30 3.77 -7.23
CA PRO A 116 -10.07 3.74 -5.79
C PRO A 116 -10.57 2.42 -5.20
N LEU A 117 -9.88 1.93 -4.17
CA LEU A 117 -10.33 0.82 -3.37
C LEU A 117 -11.18 1.34 -2.21
N HIS A 118 -12.28 0.64 -1.94
CA HIS A 118 -13.16 0.84 -0.82
C HIS A 118 -12.87 -0.22 0.23
N LEU A 119 -12.49 0.23 1.42
CA LEU A 119 -12.26 -0.57 2.61
C LEU A 119 -13.51 -0.46 3.48
N LEU A 120 -14.16 -1.58 3.72
CA LEU A 120 -15.35 -1.67 4.57
C LEU A 120 -15.03 -2.52 5.80
N ALA A 121 -15.40 -2.04 6.98
CA ALA A 121 -15.23 -2.80 8.21
C ALA A 121 -16.40 -2.55 9.16
N SER A 122 -16.86 -3.58 9.87
CA SER A 122 -17.86 -3.44 10.93
C SER A 122 -17.38 -4.08 12.23
N GLU A 123 -16.21 -3.61 12.66
CA GLU A 123 -15.55 -3.99 13.91
C GLU A 123 -15.85 -2.98 15.03
N PRO A 124 -15.99 -3.44 16.29
CA PRO A 124 -16.20 -2.55 17.42
C PRO A 124 -14.94 -1.79 17.86
N GLU A 125 -13.73 -2.33 17.58
CA GLU A 125 -12.47 -1.80 18.11
C GLU A 125 -11.42 -1.54 17.03
N VAL A 126 -10.93 -2.59 16.35
CA VAL A 126 -9.76 -2.47 15.46
C VAL A 126 -9.91 -3.32 14.20
N THR A 127 -9.46 -2.77 13.08
CA THR A 127 -9.25 -3.48 11.81
C THR A 127 -7.85 -3.16 11.30
N VAL A 128 -7.09 -4.17 10.88
CA VAL A 128 -5.72 -3.99 10.40
C VAL A 128 -5.70 -3.90 8.88
N LEU A 129 -5.12 -2.83 8.35
CA LEU A 129 -4.84 -2.65 6.93
C LEU A 129 -3.40 -3.08 6.65
N ARG A 130 -3.21 -3.98 5.69
CA ARG A 130 -1.90 -4.37 5.16
C ARG A 130 -1.80 -3.99 3.69
N VAL A 131 -0.68 -3.39 3.32
CA VAL A 131 -0.29 -3.11 1.93
C VAL A 131 1.01 -3.85 1.68
N ALA A 132 1.04 -4.73 0.69
CA ALA A 132 2.17 -5.61 0.37
C ALA A 132 2.48 -5.62 -1.13
#